data_AF-W8B084-F1
#
_entry.id   AF-W8B084-F1
#
_cell.length_a   1.000
_cell.length_b   1.000
_cell.length_c   1.000
_cell.angle_alpha   90.00
_cell.angle_beta   90.00
_cell.angle_gamma   90.00
#
_symmetry.space_group_name_H-M   'P 1'
#
loop_
_entity.id
_entity.type
_entity.pdbx_description
1 polymer ?
#
loop_
_entity_poly.entity_id
_entity_poly.type
_entity_poly.pdbx_seq_one_letter_code
_entity_poly.pdbx_strand_id
1 'polypeptide(L)'
;TAYVNKYEKIKEKNNEKKKQSPKPPPPFDLKKKYNVIIRPNRYNFRVQYRALELLDKVGTKYIFPTKSLPKVEAVNNFNLEIINEHICENPEQLQAVRRIVNGANPYAPYIIVGPPGTGKTTTIVEAILQIYIHEPNSRILITTSSNSACDTVALKLCEYFENNQKLIEISEKRNGYDLNSKPQIPQNILRVYSISWIKRFGFKNINPLLKRNANFCDADFESPSVEVLKKYSIIAVTLCTVGRLRTGINGNWPFTHIFIDEAGATTEVESLVAITSVNTNKCRVILSGDTKQLGPVVMSKVASKCGLKHSLMERLQACDYYKVEKDGTYDDGAQTRLRRNYRSHPNILQLFNHLYYNDELIAEVEMDPRHVRT
;
A
#
# COMPACT_ATOMS: atom_id res chain seq x y z
N THR A 1 -7.79 -6.34 -24.03
CA THR A 1 -8.83 -6.50 -25.08
C THR A 1 -10.21 -5.99 -24.66
N ALA A 2 -10.70 -6.20 -23.43
CA ALA A 2 -11.99 -5.62 -22.99
C ALA A 2 -11.99 -4.08 -22.78
N TYR A 3 -10.82 -3.47 -22.59
CA TYR A 3 -10.66 -2.02 -22.48
C TYR A 3 -10.82 -1.31 -23.83
N VAL A 4 -10.46 -2.00 -24.92
CA VAL A 4 -10.43 -1.47 -26.30
C VAL A 4 -11.84 -1.18 -26.81
N ASN A 5 -12.77 -2.13 -26.65
CA ASN A 5 -14.09 -2.06 -27.29
C ASN A 5 -15.06 -1.04 -26.67
N LYS A 6 -14.81 -0.58 -25.43
CA LYS A 6 -15.63 0.47 -24.79
C LYS A 6 -15.07 1.87 -25.04
N TYR A 7 -13.80 1.96 -25.42
CA TYR A 7 -13.06 3.21 -25.61
C TYR A 7 -13.26 3.82 -27.00
N GLU A 8 -13.50 3.01 -28.04
CA GLU A 8 -13.79 3.49 -29.39
C GLU A 8 -15.01 4.42 -29.42
N LYS A 9 -16.08 4.09 -28.67
CA LYS A 9 -17.28 4.94 -28.55
C LYS A 9 -17.05 6.28 -27.82
N ILE A 10 -15.96 6.42 -27.04
CA ILE A 10 -15.61 7.67 -26.33
C ILE A 10 -14.65 8.51 -27.18
N LYS A 11 -13.78 7.87 -27.98
CA LYS A 11 -12.89 8.54 -28.94
C LYS A 11 -13.67 9.32 -30.00
N GLU A 12 -14.77 8.76 -30.50
CA GLU A 12 -15.63 9.42 -31.49
C GLU A 12 -16.21 10.74 -30.98
N LYS A 13 -16.67 10.80 -29.71
CA LYS A 13 -17.20 12.02 -29.09
C LYS A 13 -16.15 13.09 -28.78
N ASN A 14 -14.88 12.71 -28.60
CA ASN A 14 -13.80 13.65 -28.27
C ASN A 14 -13.07 14.20 -29.50
N ASN A 15 -13.22 13.56 -30.67
CA ASN A 15 -12.61 14.03 -31.91
C ASN A 15 -13.26 15.30 -32.48
N GLU A 16 -14.50 15.63 -32.10
CA GLU A 16 -15.16 16.87 -32.54
C GLU A 16 -14.64 18.15 -31.83
N LYS A 17 -13.85 18.02 -30.74
CA LYS A 17 -13.34 19.19 -29.98
C LYS A 17 -11.87 19.55 -30.21
N LYS A 18 -11.14 18.87 -31.11
CA LYS A 18 -9.74 19.23 -31.44
C LYS A 18 -9.68 20.26 -32.58
N LYS A 19 -9.95 21.53 -32.28
CA LYS A 19 -9.49 22.64 -33.15
C LYS A 19 -8.47 23.49 -32.39
N GLN A 20 -7.29 23.61 -33.00
CA GLN A 20 -6.10 24.40 -32.65
C GLN A 20 -5.22 23.86 -31.50
N SER A 21 -4.33 22.92 -31.85
CA SER A 21 -3.11 22.67 -31.08
C SER A 21 -2.12 23.84 -31.25
N PRO A 22 -1.50 24.36 -30.17
CA PRO A 22 -0.49 25.41 -30.26
C PRO A 22 0.73 24.95 -31.08
N LYS A 23 1.40 25.90 -31.77
CA LYS A 23 2.65 25.63 -32.51
C LYS A 23 3.68 24.95 -31.59
N PRO A 24 4.42 23.94 -32.08
CA PRO A 24 5.44 23.29 -31.28
C PRO A 24 6.52 24.28 -30.86
N PRO A 25 7.10 24.14 -29.65
CA PRO A 25 8.18 25.00 -29.21
C PRO A 25 9.42 24.85 -30.12
N PRO A 26 10.25 25.90 -30.26
CA PRO A 26 11.48 25.81 -31.03
C PRO A 26 12.41 24.70 -30.48
N PRO A 27 13.22 24.07 -31.35
CA PRO A 27 14.12 23.00 -30.93
C PRO A 27 15.14 23.49 -29.89
N PHE A 28 15.47 22.60 -28.96
CA PHE A 28 16.44 22.88 -27.89
C PHE A 28 17.86 22.96 -28.47
N ASP A 29 18.54 24.09 -28.28
CA ASP A 29 19.88 24.36 -28.82
C ASP A 29 20.92 24.23 -27.70
N LEU A 30 21.67 23.13 -27.72
CA LEU A 30 22.68 22.82 -26.69
C LEU A 30 23.80 23.86 -26.57
N LYS A 31 23.96 24.78 -27.54
CA LYS A 31 24.97 25.84 -27.51
C LYS A 31 24.49 27.11 -26.78
N LYS A 32 23.19 27.20 -26.44
CA LYS A 32 22.62 28.36 -25.75
C LYS A 32 22.62 28.17 -24.24
N LYS A 33 22.71 29.29 -23.52
CA LYS A 33 22.50 29.33 -22.07
C LYS A 33 21.01 29.36 -21.76
N TYR A 34 20.58 28.55 -20.80
CA TYR A 34 19.19 28.48 -20.35
C TYR A 34 19.09 28.74 -18.86
N ASN A 35 18.05 29.46 -18.47
CA ASN A 35 17.64 29.57 -17.07
C ASN A 35 16.73 28.39 -16.74
N VAL A 36 17.19 27.48 -15.88
CA VAL A 36 16.39 26.35 -15.41
C VAL A 36 15.69 26.74 -14.11
N ILE A 37 14.37 26.81 -14.13
CA ILE A 37 13.55 27.13 -12.96
C ILE A 37 12.78 25.87 -12.54
N ILE A 38 13.14 25.31 -11.39
CA ILE A 38 12.40 24.19 -10.79
C ILE A 38 11.26 24.77 -9.95
N ARG A 39 10.02 24.66 -10.44
CA ARG A 39 8.84 25.12 -9.71
C ARG A 39 8.31 24.02 -8.78
N PRO A 40 8.07 24.31 -7.49
CA PRO A 40 7.49 23.33 -6.58
C PRO A 40 6.05 23.01 -6.99
N ASN A 41 5.71 21.72 -7.04
CA ASN A 41 4.34 21.29 -7.28
C ASN A 41 3.55 21.29 -5.96
N ARG A 42 2.54 22.17 -5.86
CA ARG A 42 1.68 22.27 -4.66
C ARG A 42 0.63 21.16 -4.54
N TYR A 43 0.53 20.28 -5.53
CA TYR A 43 -0.49 19.24 -5.58
C TYR A 43 -0.49 18.35 -4.32
N ASN A 44 0.69 17.88 -3.88
CA ASN A 44 0.81 17.01 -2.71
C ASN A 44 0.26 17.69 -1.45
N PHE A 45 0.59 18.97 -1.25
CA PHE A 45 0.04 19.75 -0.15
C PHE A 45 -1.48 19.90 -0.27
N ARG A 46 -2.00 20.19 -1.47
CA ARG A 46 -3.45 20.36 -1.68
C ARG A 46 -4.24 19.09 -1.33
N VAL A 47 -3.73 17.90 -1.67
CA VAL A 47 -4.41 16.65 -1.29
C VAL A 47 -4.31 16.36 0.20
N GLN A 48 -3.20 16.73 0.86
CA GLN A 48 -3.05 16.63 2.31
C GLN A 48 -3.98 17.60 3.05
N TYR A 49 -4.08 18.86 2.62
CA TYR A 49 -5.03 19.83 3.18
C TYR A 49 -6.47 19.35 3.02
N ARG A 50 -6.83 18.82 1.85
CA ARG A 50 -8.15 18.22 1.64
C ARG A 50 -8.40 17.03 2.56
N ALA A 51 -7.39 16.20 2.85
CA ALA A 51 -7.54 15.12 3.82
C ALA A 51 -7.89 15.65 5.21
N LEU A 52 -7.25 16.74 5.64
CA LEU A 52 -7.58 17.40 6.91
C LEU A 52 -9.03 17.92 6.92
N GLU A 53 -9.50 18.55 5.86
CA GLU A 53 -10.91 19.00 5.72
C GLU A 53 -11.92 17.85 5.74
N LEU A 54 -11.49 16.62 5.42
CA LEU A 54 -12.34 15.44 5.39
C LEU A 54 -12.30 14.62 6.70
N LEU A 55 -11.45 14.98 7.66
CA LEU A 55 -11.30 14.25 8.94
C LEU A 55 -12.62 14.13 9.70
N ASP A 56 -13.41 15.21 9.76
CA ASP A 56 -14.69 15.23 10.47
C ASP A 56 -15.68 14.19 9.93
N LYS A 57 -15.58 13.85 8.64
CA LYS A 57 -16.46 12.86 7.99
C LYS A 57 -16.08 11.41 8.32
N VAL A 58 -14.85 11.19 8.75
CA VAL A 58 -14.28 9.85 9.02
C VAL A 58 -14.38 9.50 10.50
N GLY A 59 -14.68 10.50 11.35
CA GLY A 59 -14.72 10.36 12.79
C GLY A 59 -13.30 10.33 13.35
N THR A 60 -12.87 11.45 13.94
CA THR A 60 -11.51 11.62 14.47
C THR A 60 -11.13 10.54 15.48
N LYS A 61 -12.10 10.00 16.22
CA LYS A 61 -11.89 8.88 17.18
C LYS A 61 -11.09 7.71 16.60
N TYR A 62 -11.24 7.41 15.30
CA TYR A 62 -10.53 6.31 14.65
C TYR A 62 -9.00 6.46 14.69
N ILE A 63 -8.50 7.70 14.60
CA ILE A 63 -7.06 8.02 14.63
C ILE A 63 -6.59 8.55 15.99
N PHE A 64 -7.47 8.54 16.99
CA PHE A 64 -7.20 8.87 18.40
C PHE A 64 -7.78 7.78 19.32
N PRO A 65 -7.32 6.52 19.20
CA PRO A 65 -7.89 5.41 19.96
C PRO A 65 -7.60 5.55 21.45
N THR A 66 -8.59 5.19 22.27
CA THR A 66 -8.48 5.16 23.73
C THR A 66 -8.31 3.73 24.22
N LYS A 67 -7.75 3.57 25.42
CA LYS A 67 -7.57 2.25 26.06
C LYS A 67 -8.88 1.49 26.31
N SER A 68 -10.01 2.21 26.33
CA SER A 68 -11.35 1.66 26.56
C SER A 68 -12.02 1.06 25.32
N LEU A 69 -11.34 1.04 24.17
CA LEU A 69 -11.90 0.43 22.97
C LEU A 69 -12.14 -1.07 23.18
N PRO A 70 -13.24 -1.63 22.64
CA PRO A 70 -13.49 -3.06 22.72
C PRO A 70 -12.32 -3.83 22.11
N LYS A 71 -11.81 -4.82 22.85
CA LYS A 71 -10.87 -5.78 22.29
C LYS A 71 -11.60 -6.63 21.27
N VAL A 72 -11.02 -6.79 20.09
CA VAL A 72 -11.55 -7.74 19.11
C VAL A 72 -11.04 -9.12 19.48
N GLU A 73 -11.95 -9.96 19.96
CA GLU A 73 -11.64 -11.37 20.21
C GLU A 73 -11.23 -12.05 18.90
N ALA A 74 -10.19 -12.87 18.97
CA ALA A 74 -9.80 -13.68 17.83
C ALA A 74 -10.93 -14.70 17.57
N VAL A 75 -11.52 -14.65 16.38
CA VAL A 75 -12.40 -15.73 15.93
C VAL A 75 -11.51 -16.93 15.64
N ASN A 76 -11.56 -17.94 16.52
CA ASN A 76 -10.67 -19.12 16.46
C ASN A 76 -10.97 -20.10 15.32
N ASN A 77 -12.01 -19.86 14.50
CA ASN A 77 -12.53 -20.83 13.53
C ASN A 77 -12.17 -20.56 12.06
N PHE A 78 -11.29 -19.59 11.75
CA PHE A 78 -10.82 -19.42 10.36
C PHE A 78 -9.63 -20.33 10.08
N ASN A 79 -9.88 -21.41 9.33
CA ASN A 79 -8.81 -22.21 8.76
C ASN A 79 -8.23 -21.44 7.56
N LEU A 80 -7.13 -20.71 7.81
CA LEU A 80 -6.41 -20.00 6.76
C LEU A 80 -5.67 -21.02 5.89
N GLU A 81 -5.89 -20.94 4.59
CA GLU A 81 -5.13 -21.72 3.62
C GLU A 81 -3.95 -20.87 3.14
N ILE A 82 -2.93 -20.80 3.99
CA ILE A 82 -1.72 -20.01 3.75
C ILE A 82 -1.07 -20.42 2.42
N ILE A 83 -0.80 -19.43 1.56
CA ILE A 83 -0.22 -19.65 0.23
C ILE A 83 1.30 -19.74 0.31
N ASN A 84 1.92 -18.84 1.08
CA ASN A 84 3.34 -18.90 1.35
C ASN A 84 3.62 -19.70 2.63
N GLU A 85 4.04 -20.95 2.48
CA GLU A 85 4.29 -21.89 3.60
C GLU A 85 5.25 -21.33 4.66
N HIS A 86 6.22 -20.50 4.29
CA HIS A 86 7.15 -19.86 5.25
C HIS A 86 6.44 -18.94 6.26
N ILE A 87 5.22 -18.46 5.96
CA ILE A 87 4.41 -17.70 6.91
C ILE A 87 3.96 -18.60 8.07
N CYS A 88 3.70 -19.89 7.83
CA CYS A 88 3.29 -20.83 8.88
C CYS A 88 4.41 -21.09 9.89
N GLU A 89 5.66 -21.07 9.44
CA GLU A 89 6.86 -21.27 10.26
C GLU A 89 7.18 -20.06 11.15
N ASN A 90 6.61 -18.90 10.83
CA ASN A 90 6.82 -17.64 11.55
C ASN A 90 5.56 -17.23 12.34
N PRO A 91 5.47 -17.54 13.65
CA PRO A 91 4.33 -17.18 14.49
C PRO A 91 3.92 -15.71 14.44
N GLU A 92 4.85 -14.74 14.38
CA GLU A 92 4.50 -13.32 14.32
C GLU A 92 3.87 -12.97 12.96
N GLN A 93 4.40 -13.49 11.86
CA GLN A 93 3.78 -13.26 10.54
C GLN A 93 2.40 -13.92 10.47
N LEU A 94 2.26 -15.16 10.97
CA LEU A 94 0.98 -15.86 11.03
C LEU A 94 -0.05 -15.15 11.92
N GLN A 95 0.37 -14.61 13.07
CA GLN A 95 -0.46 -13.80 13.96
C GLN A 95 -0.99 -12.56 13.23
N ALA A 96 -0.12 -11.82 12.53
CA ALA A 96 -0.53 -10.66 11.76
C ALA A 96 -1.56 -11.01 10.69
N VAL A 97 -1.33 -12.08 9.91
CA VAL A 97 -2.26 -12.53 8.87
C VAL A 97 -3.61 -12.91 9.49
N ARG A 98 -3.61 -13.72 10.55
CA ARG A 98 -4.84 -14.12 11.27
C ARG A 98 -5.62 -12.91 11.79
N ARG A 99 -4.94 -11.97 12.45
CA ARG A 99 -5.58 -10.77 13.02
C ARG A 99 -6.16 -9.85 11.96
N ILE A 100 -5.50 -9.72 10.81
CA ILE A 100 -5.99 -8.92 9.70
C ILE A 100 -7.23 -9.57 9.07
N VAL A 101 -7.17 -10.87 8.77
CA VAL A 101 -8.25 -11.61 8.08
C VAL A 101 -9.48 -11.80 8.97
N ASN A 102 -9.30 -12.08 10.26
CA ASN A 102 -10.39 -12.18 11.24
C ASN A 102 -11.11 -10.83 11.48
N GLY A 103 -10.56 -9.76 10.93
CA GLY A 103 -11.12 -8.43 11.01
C GLY A 103 -10.48 -7.61 12.13
N ALA A 104 -9.45 -6.87 11.76
CA ALA A 104 -8.88 -5.80 12.58
C ALA A 104 -9.95 -4.86 13.17
N ASN A 105 -9.63 -4.24 14.30
CA ASN A 105 -10.53 -3.38 15.06
C ASN A 105 -11.20 -2.31 14.18
N PRO A 106 -12.54 -2.22 14.13
CA PRO A 106 -13.24 -1.20 13.34
C PRO A 106 -13.08 0.22 13.91
N TYR A 107 -12.50 0.37 15.10
CA TYR A 107 -12.33 1.64 15.80
C TYR A 107 -10.89 2.16 15.83
N ALA A 108 -9.91 1.38 15.37
CA ALA A 108 -8.50 1.79 15.33
C ALA A 108 -7.72 1.06 14.22
N PRO A 109 -6.69 1.68 13.61
CA PRO A 109 -5.82 0.98 12.67
C PRO A 109 -5.10 -0.23 13.30
N TYR A 110 -4.91 -1.29 12.54
CA TYR A 110 -4.02 -2.38 12.92
C TYR A 110 -2.58 -2.06 12.52
N ILE A 111 -1.60 -2.27 13.41
CA ILE A 111 -0.19 -1.93 13.12
C ILE A 111 0.66 -3.19 12.99
N ILE A 112 1.32 -3.39 11.84
CA ILE A 112 2.44 -4.32 11.70
C ILE A 112 3.74 -3.53 11.86
N VAL A 113 4.44 -3.79 12.96
CA VAL A 113 5.80 -3.31 13.18
C VAL A 113 6.76 -4.34 12.63
N GLY A 114 7.61 -3.96 11.68
CA GLY A 114 8.59 -4.88 11.14
C GLY A 114 9.92 -4.23 10.83
N PRO A 115 10.98 -4.60 11.55
CA PRO A 115 12.34 -4.14 11.26
C PRO A 115 12.84 -4.54 9.85
N PRO A 116 14.01 -4.04 9.40
CA PRO A 116 14.56 -4.40 8.10
C PRO A 116 14.76 -5.91 7.99
N GLY A 117 14.25 -6.54 6.92
CA GLY A 117 14.46 -7.97 6.69
C GLY A 117 13.55 -8.92 7.46
N THR A 118 12.53 -8.43 8.19
CA THR A 118 11.60 -9.30 8.93
C THR A 118 10.38 -9.78 8.14
N GLY A 119 10.34 -9.50 6.85
CA GLY A 119 9.30 -10.01 5.94
C GLY A 119 7.99 -9.23 5.92
N LYS A 120 7.94 -7.97 6.42
CA LYS A 120 6.76 -7.07 6.35
C LYS A 120 5.94 -7.19 5.07
N THR A 121 6.59 -6.98 3.93
CA THR A 121 5.94 -7.03 2.61
C THR A 121 5.36 -8.40 2.31
N THR A 122 6.06 -9.48 2.69
CA THR A 122 5.57 -10.85 2.51
C THR A 122 4.34 -11.09 3.39
N THR A 123 4.32 -10.61 4.63
CA THR A 123 3.18 -10.68 5.54
C THR A 123 1.96 -9.93 5.01
N ILE A 124 2.15 -8.71 4.49
CA ILE A 124 1.07 -7.92 3.87
C ILE A 124 0.51 -8.63 2.63
N VAL A 125 1.38 -9.13 1.77
CA VAL A 125 0.98 -9.86 0.56
C VAL A 125 0.14 -11.08 0.94
N GLU A 126 0.59 -11.90 1.89
CA GLU A 126 -0.19 -13.05 2.36
C GLU A 126 -1.54 -12.63 2.94
N ALA A 127 -1.58 -11.60 3.80
CA ALA A 127 -2.85 -11.10 4.35
C ALA A 127 -3.83 -10.64 3.26
N ILE A 128 -3.34 -9.98 2.21
CA ILE A 128 -4.16 -9.56 1.06
C ILE A 128 -4.70 -10.76 0.29
N LEU A 129 -3.87 -11.80 0.08
CA LEU A 129 -4.30 -13.02 -0.60
C LEU A 129 -5.35 -13.77 0.21
N GLN A 130 -5.19 -13.87 1.53
CA GLN A 130 -6.18 -14.48 2.41
C GLN A 130 -7.50 -13.70 2.45
N ILE A 131 -7.46 -12.37 2.54
CA ILE A 131 -8.68 -11.54 2.41
C ILE A 131 -9.34 -11.79 1.05
N TYR A 132 -8.55 -11.81 -0.04
CA TYR A 132 -9.06 -12.08 -1.36
C TYR A 132 -9.76 -13.46 -1.41
N ILE A 133 -9.16 -14.52 -0.87
CA ILE A 133 -9.75 -15.86 -0.87
C ILE A 133 -11.04 -15.92 -0.05
N HIS A 134 -11.04 -15.38 1.17
CA HIS A 134 -12.11 -15.60 2.14
C HIS A 134 -13.24 -14.55 2.08
N GLU A 135 -13.01 -13.39 1.47
CA GLU A 135 -14.00 -12.33 1.35
C GLU A 135 -14.29 -11.99 -0.13
N PRO A 136 -15.25 -12.67 -0.80
CA PRO A 136 -15.55 -12.49 -2.22
C PRO A 136 -15.91 -11.06 -2.64
N ASN A 137 -16.40 -10.23 -1.72
CA ASN A 137 -16.76 -8.83 -1.95
C ASN A 137 -15.67 -7.84 -1.51
N SER A 138 -14.50 -8.33 -1.09
CA SER A 138 -13.41 -7.47 -0.62
C SER A 138 -12.95 -6.49 -1.70
N ARG A 139 -12.68 -5.26 -1.28
CA ARG A 139 -12.10 -4.20 -2.09
C ARG A 139 -10.90 -3.64 -1.36
N ILE A 140 -9.71 -3.87 -1.90
CA ILE A 140 -8.44 -3.67 -1.21
C ILE A 140 -7.69 -2.52 -1.88
N LEU A 141 -7.32 -1.51 -1.10
CA LEU A 141 -6.44 -0.43 -1.51
C LEU A 141 -5.06 -0.63 -0.86
N ILE A 142 -4.03 -0.76 -1.68
CA ILE A 142 -2.63 -0.83 -1.24
C ILE A 142 -1.99 0.50 -1.54
N THR A 143 -1.41 1.11 -0.52
CA THR A 143 -0.78 2.42 -0.61
C THR A 143 0.58 2.44 0.06
N THR A 144 1.45 3.31 -0.44
CA THR A 144 2.79 3.53 0.12
C THR A 144 3.33 4.88 -0.33
N SER A 145 4.47 5.29 0.24
CA SER A 145 5.15 6.56 -0.02
C SER A 145 5.81 6.61 -1.41
N SER A 146 6.27 5.47 -1.94
CA SER A 146 7.10 5.42 -3.15
C SER A 146 6.56 4.49 -4.23
N ASN A 147 6.90 4.76 -5.49
CA ASN A 147 6.50 3.85 -6.57
C ASN A 147 7.22 2.50 -6.46
N SER A 148 8.51 2.47 -6.10
CA SER A 148 9.27 1.23 -5.95
C SER A 148 8.71 0.29 -4.89
N ALA A 149 8.29 0.81 -3.72
CA ALA A 149 7.63 -0.01 -2.71
C ALA A 149 6.28 -0.53 -3.22
N CYS A 150 5.53 0.30 -3.95
CA CYS A 150 4.22 -0.06 -4.50
C CYS A 150 4.35 -1.15 -5.56
N ASP A 151 5.35 -1.01 -6.43
CA ASP A 151 5.70 -1.97 -7.47
C ASP A 151 6.13 -3.30 -6.86
N THR A 152 6.88 -3.29 -5.74
CA THR A 152 7.30 -4.50 -5.02
C THR A 152 6.10 -5.31 -4.53
N VAL A 153 5.15 -4.67 -3.84
CA VAL A 153 3.93 -5.35 -3.35
C VAL A 153 3.07 -5.83 -4.52
N ALA A 154 2.86 -4.97 -5.52
CA ALA A 154 2.02 -5.28 -6.67
C ALA A 154 2.59 -6.42 -7.52
N LEU A 155 3.92 -6.47 -7.70
CA LEU A 155 4.57 -7.50 -8.50
C LEU A 155 4.40 -8.87 -7.84
N LYS A 156 4.68 -8.98 -6.53
CA LYS A 156 4.46 -10.22 -5.78
C LYS A 156 3.02 -10.72 -5.91
N LEU A 157 2.04 -9.84 -5.75
CA LEU A 157 0.63 -10.21 -5.92
C LEU A 157 0.35 -10.69 -7.36
N CYS A 158 0.85 -9.99 -8.38
CA CYS A 158 0.70 -10.43 -9.76
C CYS A 158 1.31 -11.82 -10.00
N GLU A 159 2.50 -12.08 -9.45
CA GLU A 159 3.18 -13.37 -9.56
C GLU A 159 2.35 -14.49 -8.91
N TYR A 160 1.75 -14.26 -7.75
CA TYR A 160 0.83 -15.23 -7.14
C TYR A 160 -0.42 -15.46 -8.00
N PHE A 161 -1.01 -14.41 -8.59
CA PHE A 161 -2.17 -14.55 -9.46
C PHE A 161 -1.86 -15.25 -10.80
N GLU A 162 -0.62 -15.21 -11.29
CA GLU A 162 -0.22 -15.94 -12.52
C GLU A 162 0.20 -17.39 -12.25
N ASN A 163 0.71 -17.71 -11.05
CA ASN A 163 1.36 -19.00 -10.81
C ASN A 163 0.64 -19.89 -9.80
N ASN A 164 -0.31 -19.39 -9.00
CA ASN A 164 -1.04 -20.21 -8.05
C ASN A 164 -2.40 -20.64 -8.60
N GLN A 165 -2.55 -21.95 -8.84
CA GLN A 165 -3.74 -22.55 -9.46
C GLN A 165 -5.05 -22.19 -8.73
N LYS A 166 -5.04 -22.23 -7.40
CA LYS A 166 -6.22 -21.89 -6.59
C LYS A 166 -6.63 -20.42 -6.79
N LEU A 167 -5.66 -19.50 -6.79
CA LEU A 167 -5.95 -18.09 -7.03
C LEU A 167 -6.49 -17.85 -8.45
N ILE A 168 -5.97 -18.55 -9.46
CA ILE A 168 -6.47 -18.48 -10.83
C ILE A 168 -7.95 -18.90 -10.87
N GLU A 169 -8.29 -20.05 -10.28
CA GLU A 169 -9.67 -20.56 -10.25
C GLU A 169 -10.63 -19.63 -9.50
N ILE A 170 -10.21 -19.08 -8.36
CA ILE A 170 -11.01 -18.08 -7.62
C ILE A 170 -11.20 -16.82 -8.47
N SER A 171 -10.16 -16.38 -9.16
CA SER A 171 -10.18 -15.18 -9.99
C SER A 171 -11.14 -15.34 -11.17
N GLU A 172 -11.14 -16.49 -11.84
CA GLU A 172 -12.06 -16.80 -12.93
C GLU A 172 -13.52 -16.80 -12.45
N LYS A 173 -13.80 -17.42 -11.30
CA LYS A 173 -15.14 -17.44 -10.69
C LYS A 173 -15.66 -16.03 -10.35
N ARG A 174 -14.78 -15.14 -9.87
CA ARG A 174 -15.16 -13.76 -9.49
C ARG A 174 -15.39 -12.84 -10.68
N ASN A 175 -14.64 -13.01 -11.77
CA ASN A 175 -14.78 -12.16 -12.95
C ASN A 175 -15.89 -12.64 -13.90
N GLY A 176 -16.36 -13.88 -13.71
CA GLY A 176 -17.46 -14.47 -14.45
C GLY A 176 -17.15 -14.63 -15.94
N TYR A 177 -18.20 -14.94 -16.71
CA TYR A 177 -18.15 -15.00 -18.17
C TYR A 177 -18.62 -13.67 -18.76
N ASP A 178 -18.12 -13.29 -19.93
CA ASP A 178 -18.67 -12.17 -20.68
C ASP A 178 -20.05 -12.54 -21.28
N LEU A 179 -20.72 -11.56 -21.91
CA LEU A 179 -22.01 -11.76 -22.59
C LEU A 179 -21.96 -12.83 -23.70
N ASN A 180 -20.76 -13.21 -24.16
CA ASN A 180 -20.54 -14.24 -25.17
C ASN A 180 -20.05 -15.56 -24.56
N SER A 181 -20.25 -15.76 -23.25
CA SER A 181 -19.83 -16.95 -22.49
C SER A 181 -18.33 -17.23 -22.53
N LYS A 182 -17.49 -16.23 -22.84
CA LYS A 182 -16.02 -16.36 -22.75
C LYS A 182 -15.57 -15.98 -21.35
N PRO A 183 -14.63 -16.72 -20.72
CA PRO A 183 -14.08 -16.32 -19.45
C PRO A 183 -13.46 -14.92 -19.60
N GLN A 184 -13.88 -13.97 -18.75
CA GLN A 184 -13.26 -12.66 -18.74
C GLN A 184 -11.85 -12.78 -18.18
N ILE A 185 -10.87 -12.14 -18.84
CA ILE A 185 -9.50 -12.06 -18.32
C ILE A 185 -9.58 -11.49 -16.90
N PRO A 186 -9.11 -12.23 -15.87
CA PRO A 186 -9.33 -11.81 -14.50
C PRO A 186 -8.73 -10.45 -14.18
N GLN A 187 -9.54 -9.50 -13.67
CA GLN A 187 -9.10 -8.16 -13.29
C GLN A 187 -8.84 -8.09 -11.80
N ASN A 188 -7.80 -8.79 -11.35
CA ASN A 188 -7.51 -8.94 -9.92
C ASN A 188 -6.91 -7.68 -9.31
N ILE A 189 -5.84 -7.19 -9.91
CA ILE A 189 -5.02 -6.09 -9.39
C ILE A 189 -4.79 -5.03 -10.47
N LEU A 190 -4.86 -3.76 -10.07
CA LEU A 190 -4.43 -2.62 -10.88
C LEU A 190 -3.37 -1.80 -10.16
N ARG A 191 -2.18 -1.70 -10.75
CA ARG A 191 -1.12 -0.78 -10.36
C ARG A 191 -1.33 0.58 -11.03
N VAL A 192 -1.63 1.62 -10.25
CA VAL A 192 -1.90 2.98 -10.76
C VAL A 192 -0.68 3.88 -10.62
N TYR A 193 -0.02 4.17 -11.72
CA TYR A 193 1.05 5.16 -11.81
C TYR A 193 0.49 6.58 -12.00
N SER A 194 1.31 7.59 -11.69
CA SER A 194 1.01 8.98 -12.03
C SER A 194 1.67 9.37 -13.36
N ILE A 195 1.02 10.27 -14.11
CA ILE A 195 1.57 10.82 -15.36
C ILE A 195 2.97 11.43 -15.16
N SER A 196 3.20 12.07 -14.01
CA SER A 196 4.48 12.72 -13.69
C SER A 196 5.61 11.71 -13.55
N TRP A 197 5.33 10.54 -12.95
CA TRP A 197 6.31 9.48 -12.81
C TRP A 197 6.67 8.89 -14.17
N ILE A 198 5.67 8.62 -15.01
CA ILE A 198 5.87 8.05 -16.35
C ILE A 198 6.64 9.01 -17.27
N LYS A 199 6.32 10.30 -17.25
CA LYS A 199 7.09 11.30 -18.01
C LYS A 199 8.56 11.37 -17.60
N ARG A 200 8.87 11.06 -16.33
CA ARG A 200 10.23 11.14 -15.78
C ARG A 200 11.06 9.88 -16.03
N PHE A 201 10.46 8.70 -15.84
CA PHE A 201 11.18 7.42 -15.86
C PHE A 201 10.88 6.55 -17.08
N GLY A 202 9.83 6.89 -17.84
CA GLY A 202 9.36 6.10 -18.98
C GLY A 202 8.79 4.73 -18.57
N PHE A 203 8.46 3.92 -19.57
CA PHE A 203 7.88 2.58 -19.38
C PHE A 203 8.89 1.44 -19.49
N LYS A 204 10.11 1.71 -19.97
CA LYS A 204 11.08 0.68 -20.38
C LYS A 204 11.55 -0.20 -19.22
N ASN A 205 11.65 0.37 -18.03
CA ASN A 205 12.17 -0.32 -16.84
C ASN A 205 11.08 -0.91 -15.94
N ILE A 206 9.82 -0.85 -16.35
CA ILE A 206 8.71 -1.45 -15.60
C ILE A 206 8.67 -2.94 -15.96
N ASN A 207 8.60 -3.79 -14.93
CA ASN A 207 8.45 -5.24 -15.11
C ASN A 207 7.26 -5.55 -16.06
N PRO A 208 7.40 -6.44 -17.06
CA PRO A 208 6.34 -6.74 -18.03
C PRO A 208 5.02 -7.18 -17.39
N LEU A 209 5.08 -7.96 -16.30
CA LEU A 209 3.91 -8.41 -15.55
C LEU A 209 3.18 -7.23 -14.89
N LEU A 210 3.93 -6.34 -14.24
CA LEU A 210 3.36 -5.10 -13.72
C LEU A 210 2.77 -4.24 -14.83
N LYS A 211 3.45 -4.14 -15.98
CA LYS A 211 2.98 -3.34 -17.12
C LYS A 211 1.63 -3.82 -17.63
N ARG A 212 1.39 -5.13 -17.66
CA ARG A 212 0.08 -5.74 -18.03
C ARG A 212 -1.01 -5.48 -17.00
N ASN A 213 -0.64 -5.30 -15.74
CA ASN A 213 -1.54 -5.05 -14.61
C ASN A 213 -1.53 -3.57 -14.16
N ALA A 214 -1.14 -2.65 -15.04
CA ALA A 214 -1.05 -1.23 -14.75
C ALA A 214 -1.95 -0.39 -15.66
N ASN A 215 -2.10 0.90 -15.33
CA ASN A 215 -2.90 1.86 -16.11
C ASN A 215 -2.19 2.34 -17.39
N PHE A 216 -1.78 1.38 -18.23
CA PHE A 216 -1.16 1.61 -19.53
C PHE A 216 -2.00 0.99 -20.65
N CYS A 217 -2.13 1.70 -21.78
CA CYS A 217 -2.78 1.19 -22.99
C CYS A 217 -1.84 1.44 -24.16
N ASP A 218 -1.48 0.41 -24.93
CA ASP A 218 -0.61 0.52 -26.12
C ASP A 218 0.70 1.30 -25.89
N ALA A 219 1.29 1.15 -24.70
CA ALA A 219 2.46 1.90 -24.23
C ALA A 219 2.26 3.41 -24.00
N ASP A 220 1.01 3.88 -23.98
CA ASP A 220 0.62 5.20 -23.50
C ASP A 220 0.07 5.15 -22.06
N PHE A 221 0.22 6.28 -21.37
CA PHE A 221 -0.35 6.48 -20.05
C PHE A 221 -1.83 6.85 -20.13
N GLU A 222 -2.66 6.22 -19.32
CA GLU A 222 -4.04 6.66 -19.10
C GLU A 222 -4.35 6.84 -17.61
N SER A 223 -5.05 7.92 -17.28
CA SER A 223 -5.60 8.07 -15.94
C SER A 223 -6.87 7.21 -15.86
N PRO A 224 -6.92 6.16 -15.02
CA PRO A 224 -8.06 5.26 -14.99
C PRO A 224 -9.30 6.01 -14.47
N SER A 225 -10.44 5.79 -15.11
CA SER A 225 -11.72 6.33 -14.63
C SER A 225 -12.19 5.57 -13.38
N VAL A 226 -13.15 6.15 -12.67
CA VAL A 226 -13.76 5.52 -11.49
C VAL A 226 -14.40 4.18 -11.85
N GLU A 227 -15.03 4.09 -13.01
CA GLU A 227 -15.66 2.87 -13.52
C GLU A 227 -14.64 1.77 -13.81
N VAL A 228 -13.44 2.14 -14.29
CA VAL A 228 -12.34 1.19 -14.50
C VAL A 228 -11.84 0.68 -13.16
N LEU A 229 -11.55 1.57 -12.23
CA LEU A 229 -11.08 1.22 -10.88
C LEU A 229 -12.09 0.32 -10.15
N LYS A 230 -13.40 0.53 -10.39
CA LYS A 230 -14.48 -0.32 -9.86
C LYS A 230 -14.43 -1.77 -10.35
N LYS A 231 -13.74 -2.09 -11.44
CA LYS A 231 -13.60 -3.48 -11.91
C LYS A 231 -12.56 -4.30 -11.15
N TYR A 232 -11.58 -3.63 -10.53
CA TYR A 232 -10.48 -4.32 -9.86
C TYR A 232 -10.76 -4.54 -8.38
N SER A 233 -10.49 -5.74 -7.89
CA SER A 233 -10.62 -6.07 -6.46
C SER A 233 -9.49 -5.44 -5.63
N ILE A 234 -8.30 -5.33 -6.22
CA ILE A 234 -7.09 -4.80 -5.58
C ILE A 234 -6.57 -3.61 -6.40
N ILE A 235 -6.27 -2.50 -5.73
CA ILE A 235 -5.68 -1.31 -6.37
C ILE A 235 -4.40 -0.95 -5.61
N ALA A 236 -3.27 -0.92 -6.32
CA ALA A 236 -1.96 -0.54 -5.78
C ALA A 236 -1.54 0.84 -6.30
N VAL A 237 -1.37 1.82 -5.39
CA VAL A 237 -1.19 3.22 -5.77
C VAL A 237 -0.44 4.00 -4.69
N THR A 238 0.38 4.99 -5.05
CA THR A 238 1.06 5.82 -4.04
C THR A 238 0.08 6.73 -3.28
N LEU A 239 0.39 7.07 -2.02
CA LEU A 239 -0.47 7.91 -1.16
C LEU A 239 -0.89 9.23 -1.83
N CYS A 240 0.04 9.93 -2.47
CA CYS A 240 -0.27 11.15 -3.22
C CYS A 240 -1.28 10.90 -4.36
N THR A 241 -1.13 9.78 -5.08
CA THR A 241 -2.00 9.45 -6.21
C THR A 241 -3.40 9.03 -5.74
N VAL A 242 -3.55 8.48 -4.54
CA VAL A 242 -4.87 8.22 -3.91
C VAL A 242 -5.69 9.51 -3.81
N GLY A 243 -5.06 10.61 -3.39
CA GLY A 243 -5.71 11.92 -3.32
C GLY A 243 -6.32 12.35 -4.65
N ARG A 244 -5.69 11.97 -5.77
CA ARG A 244 -6.22 12.20 -7.12
C ARG A 244 -7.43 11.33 -7.42
N LEU A 245 -7.33 10.04 -7.13
CA LEU A 245 -8.43 9.08 -7.33
C LEU A 245 -9.66 9.50 -6.52
N ARG A 246 -9.45 10.04 -5.32
CA ARG A 246 -10.51 10.57 -4.47
C ARG A 246 -11.24 11.77 -5.07
N THR A 247 -10.55 12.64 -5.81
CA THR A 247 -11.19 13.84 -6.39
C THR A 247 -12.24 13.53 -7.45
N GLY A 248 -12.18 12.34 -8.07
CA GLY A 248 -13.09 11.93 -9.13
C GLY A 248 -14.37 11.25 -8.67
N ILE A 249 -14.58 11.03 -7.35
CA ILE A 249 -15.75 10.31 -6.83
C ILE A 249 -16.64 11.22 -6.00
N ASN A 250 -17.95 11.21 -6.31
CA ASN A 250 -19.01 11.69 -5.43
C ASN A 250 -19.37 10.59 -4.42
N GLY A 251 -18.91 10.69 -3.18
CA GLY A 251 -19.16 9.70 -2.11
C GLY A 251 -17.98 8.78 -1.82
N ASN A 252 -18.08 7.90 -0.82
CA ASN A 252 -16.95 7.08 -0.34
C ASN A 252 -16.56 5.96 -1.32
N TRP A 253 -15.25 5.74 -1.46
CA TRP A 253 -14.78 4.54 -2.16
C TRP A 253 -15.27 3.29 -1.43
N PRO A 254 -15.66 2.21 -2.15
CA PRO A 254 -16.18 0.99 -1.54
C PRO A 254 -15.07 0.09 -0.99
N PHE A 255 -13.90 0.64 -0.63
CA PHE A 255 -12.81 -0.16 -0.08
C PHE A 255 -13.22 -0.72 1.28
N THR A 256 -13.05 -2.03 1.43
CA THR A 256 -13.20 -2.76 2.70
C THR A 256 -11.90 -2.81 3.49
N HIS A 257 -10.76 -2.66 2.79
CA HIS A 257 -9.42 -2.72 3.38
C HIS A 257 -8.50 -1.66 2.77
N ILE A 258 -7.73 -0.97 3.61
CA ILE A 258 -6.59 -0.15 3.21
C ILE A 258 -5.33 -0.71 3.87
N PHE A 259 -4.30 -0.96 3.07
CA PHE A 259 -2.94 -1.20 3.52
C PHE A 259 -2.10 0.05 3.23
N ILE A 260 -1.43 0.60 4.25
CA ILE A 260 -0.44 1.66 4.10
C ILE A 260 0.91 1.07 4.50
N ASP A 261 1.72 0.70 3.51
CA ASP A 261 3.06 0.17 3.72
C ASP A 261 4.11 1.29 3.72
N GLU A 262 5.19 1.08 4.49
CA GLU A 262 6.18 2.11 4.85
C GLU A 262 5.56 3.33 5.57
N ALA A 263 4.53 3.09 6.41
CA ALA A 263 3.81 4.12 7.14
C ALA A 263 4.68 4.90 8.14
N GLY A 264 5.77 4.31 8.63
CA GLY A 264 6.77 4.97 9.46
C GLY A 264 7.55 6.07 8.73
N ALA A 265 7.64 5.99 7.40
CA ALA A 265 8.39 6.93 6.56
C ALA A 265 7.52 8.06 5.96
N THR A 266 6.22 8.11 6.30
CA THR A 266 5.26 9.09 5.76
C THR A 266 4.76 10.03 6.85
N THR A 267 4.59 11.31 6.52
CA THR A 267 3.98 12.26 7.47
C THR A 267 2.57 11.80 7.82
N GLU A 268 2.08 12.17 9.00
CA GLU A 268 0.71 11.82 9.40
C GLU A 268 -0.33 12.24 8.36
N VAL A 269 -0.22 13.46 7.83
CA VAL A 269 -1.12 13.98 6.81
C VAL A 269 -1.07 13.21 5.48
N GLU A 270 0.06 12.59 5.13
CA GLU A 270 0.11 11.71 3.95
C GLU A 270 -0.70 10.43 4.16
N SER A 271 -0.58 9.79 5.33
CA SER A 271 -1.40 8.62 5.67
C SER A 271 -2.89 8.96 5.72
N LEU A 272 -3.24 10.16 6.20
CA LEU A 272 -4.62 10.64 6.23
C LEU A 272 -5.25 10.77 4.83
N VAL A 273 -4.48 10.98 3.76
CA VAL A 273 -5.02 11.01 2.38
C VAL A 273 -5.73 9.69 2.04
N ALA A 274 -5.17 8.56 2.47
CA ALA A 274 -5.80 7.25 2.26
C ALA A 274 -6.97 7.03 3.23
N ILE A 275 -6.76 7.26 4.53
CA ILE A 275 -7.78 6.99 5.56
C ILE A 275 -9.06 7.82 5.33
N THR A 276 -8.91 9.09 4.96
CA THR A 276 -10.07 9.99 4.73
C THR A 276 -10.77 9.76 3.39
N SER A 277 -10.26 8.83 2.58
CA SER A 277 -10.87 8.45 1.30
C SER A 277 -11.92 7.34 1.43
N VAL A 278 -12.08 6.74 2.61
CA VAL A 278 -12.96 5.60 2.89
C VAL A 278 -13.91 5.84 4.06
N ASN A 279 -14.91 4.97 4.19
CA ASN A 279 -15.73 4.89 5.39
C ASN A 279 -15.10 3.90 6.38
N THR A 280 -14.45 4.39 7.43
CA THR A 280 -13.77 3.59 8.46
C THR A 280 -14.71 2.66 9.22
N ASN A 281 -16.02 2.95 9.30
CA ASN A 281 -16.99 2.01 9.88
C ASN A 281 -17.20 0.75 9.02
N LYS A 282 -16.77 0.77 7.75
CA LYS A 282 -16.88 -0.35 6.80
C LYS A 282 -15.54 -0.73 6.18
N CYS A 283 -14.45 -0.14 6.66
CA CYS A 283 -13.13 -0.26 6.08
C CYS A 283 -12.08 -0.44 7.16
N ARG A 284 -11.32 -1.53 7.09
CA ARG A 284 -10.22 -1.83 8.01
C ARG A 284 -8.95 -1.18 7.49
N VAL A 285 -8.23 -0.44 8.35
CA VAL A 285 -6.95 0.19 7.99
C VAL A 285 -5.81 -0.58 8.65
N ILE A 286 -4.84 -0.97 7.84
CA ILE A 286 -3.62 -1.67 8.25
C ILE A 286 -2.44 -0.75 7.94
N LEU A 287 -1.64 -0.43 8.95
CA LEU A 287 -0.39 0.30 8.81
C LEU A 287 0.76 -0.69 8.96
N SER A 288 1.71 -0.67 8.03
CA SER A 288 2.94 -1.45 8.10
C SER A 288 4.13 -0.53 8.00
N GLY A 289 5.15 -0.76 8.82
CA GLY A 289 6.39 0.00 8.73
C GLY A 289 7.32 -0.22 9.91
N ASP A 290 8.27 0.69 10.04
CA ASP A 290 9.25 0.71 11.11
C ASP A 290 9.57 2.15 11.50
N THR A 291 9.23 2.54 12.72
CA THR A 291 9.46 3.89 13.24
C THR A 291 10.88 4.11 13.76
N LYS A 292 11.72 3.06 13.75
CA LYS A 292 13.16 3.17 14.04
C LYS A 292 14.00 3.42 12.79
N GLN A 293 13.41 3.32 11.59
CA GLN A 293 14.06 3.67 10.32
C GLN A 293 13.88 5.16 9.98
N LEU A 294 14.28 5.56 8.77
CA LEU A 294 14.13 6.92 8.28
C LEU A 294 12.66 7.34 8.30
N GLY A 295 12.36 8.34 9.13
CA GLY A 295 11.06 8.98 9.17
C GLY A 295 10.80 9.92 7.98
N PRO A 296 9.67 10.64 8.04
CA PRO A 296 9.27 11.60 7.01
C PRO A 296 10.29 12.72 6.78
N VAL A 297 10.58 13.01 5.52
CA VAL A 297 11.50 14.10 5.15
C VAL A 297 10.76 15.45 5.13
N VAL A 298 10.97 16.27 6.16
CA VAL A 298 10.37 17.61 6.27
C VAL A 298 11.43 18.70 6.09
N MET A 299 11.35 19.41 4.96
CA MET A 299 12.31 20.46 4.61
C MET A 299 12.25 21.69 5.54
N SER A 300 11.05 22.07 6.00
CA SER A 300 10.89 23.21 6.90
C SER A 300 11.27 22.83 8.32
N LYS A 301 12.35 23.42 8.84
CA LYS A 301 12.78 23.23 10.24
C LYS A 301 11.69 23.63 11.23
N VAL A 302 10.91 24.66 10.93
CA VAL A 302 9.78 25.10 11.78
C VAL A 302 8.70 24.02 11.79
N ALA A 303 8.25 23.55 10.63
CA ALA A 303 7.22 22.51 10.55
C ALA A 303 7.68 21.19 11.21
N SER A 304 8.95 20.84 11.03
CA SER A 304 9.59 19.69 11.69
C SER A 304 9.54 19.82 13.22
N LYS A 305 9.91 20.99 13.77
CA LYS A 305 9.80 21.27 15.21
C LYS A 305 8.36 21.26 15.72
N CYS A 306 7.41 21.70 14.90
CA CYS A 306 5.97 21.64 15.21
C CYS A 306 5.37 20.23 15.06
N GLY A 307 6.18 19.20 14.80
CA GLY A 307 5.77 17.81 14.83
C GLY A 307 5.46 17.17 13.48
N LEU A 308 5.53 17.90 12.35
CA LEU A 308 5.26 17.32 11.02
C LEU A 308 6.25 16.20 10.65
N LYS A 309 7.40 16.12 11.33
CA LYS A 309 8.38 15.03 11.17
C LYS A 309 7.91 13.69 11.74
N HIS A 310 6.82 13.66 12.51
CA HIS A 310 6.31 12.43 13.10
C HIS A 310 5.28 11.79 12.16
N SER A 311 5.37 10.47 12.02
CA SER A 311 4.40 9.71 11.24
C SER A 311 3.13 9.43 12.04
N LEU A 312 2.03 9.12 11.36
CA LEU A 312 0.82 8.64 12.03
C LEU A 312 1.11 7.37 12.84
N MET A 313 1.92 6.46 12.28
CA MET A 313 2.29 5.21 12.94
C MET A 313 3.06 5.48 14.24
N GLU A 314 4.02 6.40 14.24
CA GLU A 314 4.79 6.79 15.42
C GLU A 314 3.89 7.41 16.50
N ARG A 315 2.98 8.31 16.11
CA ARG A 315 2.01 8.89 17.05
C ARG A 315 1.09 7.85 17.67
N LEU A 316 0.54 6.94 16.86
CA LEU A 316 -0.32 5.86 17.34
C LEU A 316 0.42 4.92 18.29
N GLN A 317 1.66 4.54 17.97
CA GLN A 317 2.49 3.69 18.84
C GLN A 317 2.78 4.33 20.22
N ALA A 318 2.73 5.65 20.31
CA ALA A 318 2.85 6.38 21.59
C ALA A 318 1.54 6.41 22.40
N CYS A 319 0.40 6.01 21.83
CA CYS A 319 -0.88 5.95 22.53
C CYS A 319 -0.97 4.68 23.40
N ASP A 320 -1.66 4.79 24.54
CA ASP A 320 -1.89 3.68 25.48
C ASP A 320 -2.51 2.42 24.84
N TYR A 321 -3.31 2.59 23.80
CA TYR A 321 -3.93 1.49 23.07
C TYR A 321 -2.91 0.57 22.37
N TYR A 322 -1.75 1.10 21.96
CA TYR A 322 -0.66 0.35 21.32
C TYR A 322 0.55 0.17 22.23
N LYS A 323 0.37 0.35 23.55
CA LYS A 323 1.45 0.21 24.52
C LYS A 323 2.02 -1.20 24.47
N VAL A 324 3.35 -1.28 24.53
CA VAL A 324 4.10 -2.52 24.78
C VAL A 324 4.50 -2.48 26.26
N GLU A 325 4.19 -3.54 26.98
CA GLU A 325 4.53 -3.69 28.39
C GLU A 325 6.03 -3.99 28.58
N LYS A 326 6.51 -3.84 29.81
CA LYS A 326 7.94 -4.01 30.12
C LYS A 326 8.47 -5.42 29.85
N ASP A 327 7.59 -6.41 29.90
CA ASP A 327 7.88 -7.81 29.58
C ASP A 327 7.80 -8.12 28.07
N GLY A 328 7.57 -7.10 27.23
CA GLY A 328 7.44 -7.23 25.79
C GLY A 328 6.04 -7.66 25.32
N THR A 329 5.09 -7.89 26.24
CA THR A 329 3.71 -8.22 25.87
C THR A 329 2.98 -6.99 25.32
N TYR A 330 2.02 -7.23 24.42
CA TYR A 330 1.21 -6.19 23.80
C TYR A 330 -0.17 -6.76 23.41
N ASP A 331 -1.12 -5.87 23.12
CA ASP A 331 -2.41 -6.27 22.57
C ASP A 331 -2.26 -6.67 21.09
N ASP A 332 -2.33 -7.97 20.82
CA ASP A 332 -2.19 -8.53 19.48
C ASP A 332 -3.39 -8.24 18.56
N GLY A 333 -4.50 -7.76 19.12
CA GLY A 333 -5.64 -7.20 18.40
C GLY A 333 -5.41 -5.76 17.91
N ALA A 334 -4.42 -5.06 18.48
CA ALA A 334 -4.04 -3.71 18.07
C ALA A 334 -2.83 -3.71 17.12
N GLN A 335 -1.84 -4.57 17.39
CA GLN A 335 -0.61 -4.60 16.62
C GLN A 335 0.00 -6.01 16.54
N THR A 336 0.95 -6.20 15.63
CA THR A 336 1.89 -7.32 15.64
C THR A 336 3.30 -6.80 15.42
N ARG A 337 4.28 -7.40 16.09
CA ARG A 337 5.69 -7.03 16.00
C ARG A 337 6.50 -8.20 15.43
N LEU A 338 7.05 -8.05 14.22
CA LEU A 338 7.85 -9.08 13.56
C LEU A 338 9.28 -9.07 14.11
N ARG A 339 9.80 -10.25 14.50
CA ARG A 339 11.11 -10.37 15.18
C ARG A 339 12.18 -11.10 14.37
N ARG A 340 11.79 -12.11 13.59
CA ARG A 340 12.69 -12.93 12.78
C ARG A 340 13.23 -12.18 11.57
N ASN A 341 14.54 -12.11 11.42
CA ASN A 341 15.29 -11.41 10.38
C ASN A 341 15.88 -12.41 9.39
N TYR A 342 15.47 -12.31 8.12
CA TYR A 342 15.86 -13.22 7.05
C TYR A 342 16.89 -12.59 6.08
N ARG A 343 17.47 -11.44 6.43
CA ARG A 343 18.35 -10.68 5.53
C ARG A 343 19.77 -10.59 6.06
N SER A 344 19.93 -10.37 7.35
CA SER A 344 21.20 -9.96 7.94
C SER A 344 21.90 -11.15 8.59
N HIS A 345 23.21 -11.28 8.34
CA HIS A 345 24.05 -12.18 9.11
C HIS A 345 23.95 -11.86 10.62
N PRO A 346 23.98 -12.85 11.53
CA PRO A 346 23.80 -12.63 12.97
C PRO A 346 24.69 -11.53 13.56
N ASN A 347 25.99 -11.48 13.23
CA ASN A 347 26.89 -10.40 13.67
C ASN A 347 26.48 -8.99 13.20
N ILE A 348 25.87 -8.87 12.02
CA ILE A 348 25.34 -7.58 11.52
C ILE A 348 24.05 -7.24 12.26
N LEU A 349 23.16 -8.24 12.44
CA LEU A 349 21.91 -8.08 13.17
C LEU A 349 22.15 -7.60 14.59
N GLN A 350 23.09 -8.24 15.30
CA GLN A 350 23.38 -8.00 16.71
C GLN A 350 23.54 -6.51 17.03
N LEU A 351 24.33 -5.79 16.23
CA LEU A 351 24.62 -4.38 16.51
C LEU A 351 23.35 -3.51 16.48
N PHE A 352 22.57 -3.57 15.41
CA PHE A 352 21.38 -2.72 15.32
C PHE A 352 20.21 -3.25 16.14
N ASN A 353 20.16 -4.56 16.41
CA ASN A 353 19.20 -5.16 17.32
C ASN A 353 19.35 -4.60 18.73
N HIS A 354 20.59 -4.55 19.24
CA HIS A 354 20.91 -3.96 20.53
C HIS A 354 20.58 -2.46 20.59
N LEU A 355 20.98 -1.71 19.56
CA LEU A 355 20.84 -0.24 19.56
C LEU A 355 19.39 0.25 19.42
N TYR A 356 18.54 -0.48 18.69
CA TYR A 356 17.22 0.05 18.27
C TYR A 356 16.02 -0.83 18.63
N TYR A 357 16.24 -2.12 18.90
CA TYR A 357 15.18 -3.11 19.02
C TYR A 357 15.27 -3.93 20.32
N ASN A 358 16.01 -3.46 21.32
CA ASN A 358 16.10 -4.07 22.66
C ASN A 358 16.48 -5.57 22.62
N ASP A 359 17.34 -5.95 21.69
CA ASP A 359 17.76 -7.35 21.49
C ASP A 359 16.59 -8.32 21.17
N GLU A 360 15.44 -7.81 20.71
CA GLU A 360 14.26 -8.62 20.41
C GLU A 360 14.36 -9.39 19.08
N LEU A 361 15.22 -8.99 18.15
CA LEU A 361 15.31 -9.61 16.82
C LEU A 361 16.08 -10.92 16.82
N ILE A 362 15.64 -11.84 15.96
CA ILE A 362 16.16 -13.21 15.86
C ILE A 362 16.69 -13.39 14.44
N ALA A 363 17.95 -13.81 14.25
CA ALA A 363 18.48 -14.09 12.92
C ALA A 363 18.06 -15.49 12.45
N GLU A 364 17.55 -15.59 11.23
CA GLU A 364 17.13 -16.86 10.59
C GLU A 364 17.96 -17.19 9.35
N VAL A 365 19.00 -16.40 9.05
CA VAL A 365 19.89 -16.67 7.91
C VAL A 365 20.75 -17.89 8.25
N GLU A 366 20.72 -18.91 7.37
CA GLU A 366 21.62 -20.06 7.47
C GLU A 366 23.08 -19.61 7.41
N MET A 367 23.84 -19.96 8.44
CA MET A 367 25.27 -19.70 8.51
C MET A 367 26.00 -20.75 7.66
N ASP A 368 26.77 -20.32 6.65
CA ASP A 368 27.72 -21.23 5.98
C ASP A 368 28.75 -21.71 7.02
N PRO A 369 28.85 -23.03 7.30
CA PRO A 369 29.75 -23.58 8.32
C PRO A 369 31.21 -23.16 8.13
N ARG A 370 31.62 -22.80 6.91
CA ARG A 370 32.99 -22.37 6.57
C ARG A 370 33.36 -20.99 7.11
N HIS A 371 32.38 -20.20 7.55
CA HIS A 371 32.59 -18.84 8.05
C HIS A 371 32.54 -18.74 9.58
N VAL A 372 32.27 -19.85 10.28
CA VAL A 372 32.38 -19.92 11.74
C VAL A 372 33.86 -20.16 12.08
N ARG A 373 34.64 -19.08 12.19
CA ARG A 373 35.97 -19.17 12.82
C ARG A 373 35.76 -19.41 14.31
N THR A 374 36.28 -20.54 14.77
CA THR A 374 36.31 -20.99 16.17
C THR A 374 37.07 -20.03 17.06
#